data_AF-A0A1C3N4M9-F1
#
_entry.id   AF-A0A1C3N4M9-F1
#
_cell.length_a   1.000
_cell.length_b   1.000
_cell.length_c   1.000
_cell.angle_alpha   90.00
_cell.angle_beta   90.00
_cell.angle_gamma   90.00
#
_symmetry.space_group_name_H-M   'P 1'
#
loop_
_entity.id
_entity.type
_entity.pdbx_description
1 polymer ?
#
loop_
_entity_poly.entity_id
_entity_poly.type
_entity_poly.pdbx_seq_one_letter_code
_entity_poly.pdbx_strand_id
1 'polypeptide(L)'
;MLCMETPPHAGVEIDGPKLRELRKLQGESVASFASACGISRQYLSQIERGARLRVSPPVYFRICTKLQLTGPRQRRTLLKVAA
;
A
#
# COMPACT_ATOMS: atom_id res chain seq x y z
N MET A 1 5.37 -30.46 10.67
CA MET A 1 5.87 -29.45 9.72
C MET A 1 4.70 -29.02 8.87
N LEU A 2 4.02 -27.93 9.22
CA LEU A 2 2.85 -27.47 8.46
C LEU A 2 3.34 -26.69 7.25
N CYS A 3 3.13 -27.24 6.06
CA CYS A 3 3.26 -26.53 4.79
C CYS A 3 2.23 -25.39 4.79
N MET A 4 2.71 -24.16 4.99
CA MET A 4 1.94 -22.95 4.79
C MET A 4 1.86 -22.70 3.28
N GLU A 5 0.97 -23.40 2.58
CA GLU A 5 0.56 -23.01 1.23
C GLU A 5 -0.27 -21.72 1.35
N THR A 6 0.41 -20.59 1.39
CA THR A 6 -0.24 -19.29 1.17
C THR A 6 -0.44 -19.14 -0.34
N PRO A 7 -1.67 -18.96 -0.85
CA PRO A 7 -1.88 -18.79 -2.27
C PRO A 7 -1.11 -17.55 -2.75
N PRO A 8 -0.17 -17.68 -3.71
CA PRO A 8 0.86 -16.67 -3.93
C PRO A 8 0.37 -15.34 -4.53
N HIS A 9 -0.92 -15.19 -4.86
CA HIS A 9 -1.36 -14.14 -5.79
C HIS A 9 -2.69 -13.42 -5.48
N ALA A 10 -3.20 -13.47 -4.24
CA ALA A 10 -4.29 -12.55 -3.85
C ALA A 10 -3.71 -11.15 -3.60
N GLY A 11 -3.50 -10.38 -4.67
CA GLY A 11 -3.08 -8.99 -4.60
C GLY A 11 -4.15 -8.13 -3.91
N VAL A 12 -3.72 -7.21 -3.05
CA VAL A 12 -4.59 -6.22 -2.39
C VAL A 12 -4.80 -5.05 -3.35
N GLU A 13 -6.04 -4.75 -3.68
CA GLU A 13 -6.38 -3.55 -4.44
C GLU A 13 -6.39 -2.31 -3.55
N ILE A 14 -5.52 -1.35 -3.88
CA ILE A 14 -5.33 -0.11 -3.14
C ILE A 14 -5.93 1.07 -3.89
N ASP A 15 -6.53 1.99 -3.13
CA ASP A 15 -6.86 3.34 -3.60
C ASP A 15 -5.57 4.19 -3.67
N GLY A 16 -5.02 4.28 -4.88
CA GLY A 16 -3.81 5.04 -5.19
C GLY A 16 -3.92 6.55 -4.88
N PRO A 17 -4.98 7.24 -5.34
CA PRO A 17 -5.22 8.63 -4.96
C PRO A 17 -5.26 8.84 -3.44
N LYS A 18 -5.92 7.95 -2.68
CA LYS A 18 -5.96 8.07 -1.22
C LYS A 18 -4.60 7.87 -0.58
N LEU A 19 -3.80 6.91 -1.08
CA LEU A 19 -2.41 6.74 -0.65
C LEU A 19 -1.61 8.03 -0.81
N ARG A 20 -1.72 8.67 -1.98
CA ARG A 20 -1.02 9.93 -2.29
C ARG A 20 -1.41 11.06 -1.34
N GLU A 21 -2.71 11.18 -1.05
CA GLU A 21 -3.23 12.17 -0.11
C GLU A 21 -2.63 11.97 1.29
N LEU A 22 -2.73 10.75 1.84
CA LEU A 22 -2.23 10.44 3.18
C LEU A 22 -0.71 10.63 3.29
N ARG A 23 0.06 10.24 2.26
CA ARG A 23 1.50 10.50 2.24
C ARG A 23 1.81 12.00 2.28
N LYS A 24 1.08 12.82 1.50
CA LYS A 24 1.27 14.27 1.48
C LYS A 24 0.94 14.90 2.83
N LEU A 25 -0.09 14.41 3.54
CA LEU A 25 -0.42 14.86 4.89
C LEU A 25 0.69 14.56 5.91
N GLN A 26 1.50 13.53 5.69
CA GLN A 26 2.72 13.26 6.47
C GLN A 26 3.93 14.12 6.05
N GLY A 27 3.80 14.98 5.03
CA GLY A 27 4.92 15.78 4.51
C GLY A 27 5.99 14.98 3.77
N GLU A 28 5.72 13.71 3.45
CA GLU A 28 6.72 12.78 2.89
C GLU A 28 6.85 12.93 1.37
N SER A 29 8.08 12.93 0.87
CA SER A 29 8.35 12.81 -0.57
C SER A 29 8.05 11.40 -1.07
N VAL A 30 7.79 11.23 -2.37
CA VAL A 30 7.59 9.91 -2.97
C VAL A 30 8.82 9.01 -2.75
N ALA A 31 10.02 9.58 -2.85
CA ALA A 31 11.26 8.82 -2.69
C ALA A 31 11.46 8.34 -1.24
N SER A 32 11.30 9.24 -0.27
CA SER A 32 11.43 8.91 1.16
C SER A 32 10.43 7.85 1.58
N PHE A 33 9.15 8.05 1.23
CA PHE A 33 8.09 7.10 1.56
C PHE A 33 8.30 5.72 0.92
N ALA A 34 8.69 5.68 -0.36
CA ALA A 34 8.97 4.43 -1.06
C ALA A 34 10.13 3.66 -0.41
N SER A 35 11.21 4.38 -0.08
CA SER A 35 12.36 3.80 0.63
C SER A 35 11.96 3.21 1.98
N ALA A 36 11.18 3.94 2.78
CA ALA A 36 10.68 3.46 4.07
C ALA A 36 9.76 2.23 3.93
N CYS A 37 9.05 2.10 2.81
CA CYS A 37 8.22 0.94 2.50
C CYS A 37 8.98 -0.20 1.79
N GLY A 38 10.30 -0.07 1.58
CA GLY A 38 11.11 -1.07 0.88
C GLY A 38 10.63 -1.33 -0.55
N ILE A 39 10.22 -0.28 -1.26
CA ILE A 39 9.79 -0.33 -2.67
C ILE A 39 10.45 0.78 -3.49
N SER A 40 10.45 0.65 -4.82
CA SER A 40 11.01 1.70 -5.68
C SER A 40 10.09 2.92 -5.78
N ARG A 41 10.69 4.10 -5.96
CA ARG A 41 9.99 5.37 -6.22
C ARG A 41 9.03 5.25 -7.40
N GLN A 42 9.47 4.61 -8.49
CA GLN A 42 8.66 4.40 -9.69
C GLN A 42 7.45 3.52 -9.39
N TYR A 43 7.64 2.45 -8.62
CA TYR A 43 6.55 1.56 -8.25
C TYR A 43 5.50 2.28 -7.40
N LEU A 44 5.92 3.04 -6.38
CA LEU A 44 5.00 3.88 -5.59
C LEU A 44 4.25 4.89 -6.48
N SER A 45 4.95 5.55 -7.40
CA SER A 45 4.32 6.50 -8.34
C SER A 45 3.30 5.84 -9.28
N GLN A 46 3.51 4.59 -9.68
CA GLN A 46 2.52 3.84 -10.46
C GLN A 46 1.28 3.49 -9.63
N ILE A 47 1.47 3.14 -8.35
CA ILE A 47 0.36 2.88 -7.42
C ILE A 47 -0.46 4.15 -7.21
N GLU A 48 0.18 5.28 -6.87
CA GLU A 48 -0.50 6.54 -6.58
C GLU A 48 -1.31 7.11 -7.74
N ARG A 49 -0.89 6.82 -8.98
CA ARG A 49 -1.58 7.25 -10.20
C ARG A 49 -2.65 6.26 -10.67
N GLY A 50 -2.80 5.12 -10.00
CA GLY A 50 -3.74 4.07 -10.40
C GLY A 50 -3.28 3.22 -11.59
N ALA A 51 -2.05 3.41 -12.09
CA ALA A 51 -1.47 2.57 -13.13
C ALA A 51 -1.16 1.15 -12.62
N ARG A 52 -1.00 0.99 -11.30
CA ARG A 52 -0.85 -0.32 -10.65
C ARG A 52 -1.67 -0.38 -9.36
N LEU A 53 -2.84 -1.02 -9.45
CA LEU A 53 -3.81 -1.04 -8.35
C LEU A 53 -3.58 -2.19 -7.37
N ARG A 54 -3.01 -3.30 -7.82
CA ARG A 54 -2.75 -4.49 -6.99
C ARG A 54 -1.32 -4.51 -6.48
N VAL A 55 -1.18 -4.66 -5.17
CA VAL A 55 0.10 -4.91 -4.51
C VAL A 55 0.07 -6.22 -3.74
N SER A 56 1.23 -6.82 -3.50
CA SER A 56 1.32 -7.98 -2.61
C SER A 56 0.90 -7.62 -1.17
N PRO A 57 0.31 -8.55 -0.38
CA PRO A 57 -0.04 -8.29 1.01
C PRO A 57 1.11 -7.71 1.87
N PRO A 58 2.39 -8.14 1.75
CA PRO A 58 3.50 -7.54 2.49
C PRO A 58 3.71 -6.06 2.18
N VAL A 59 3.60 -5.67 0.90
CA VAL A 59 3.70 -4.25 0.49
C VAL A 59 2.55 -3.44 1.08
N TYR A 60 1.32 -3.97 1.04
CA TYR A 60 0.17 -3.32 1.67
C TYR A 60 0.40 -3.07 3.16
N PHE A 61 0.87 -4.08 3.91
CA PHE A 61 1.17 -3.92 5.33
C PHE A 61 2.25 -2.87 5.61
N ARG A 62 3.34 -2.85 4.83
CA ARG A 62 4.38 -1.82 4.98
C ARG A 62 3.85 -0.41 4.75
N ILE A 63 3.00 -0.23 3.73
CA ILE A 63 2.34 1.05 3.45
C ILE A 63 1.43 1.45 4.63
N CYS A 64 0.58 0.54 5.12
CA CYS A 64 -0.29 0.81 6.26
C CYS A 64 0.50 1.17 7.52
N THR A 65 1.59 0.46 7.81
CA THR A 65 2.47 0.77 8.95
C THR A 65 3.10 2.16 8.80
N LYS A 66 3.60 2.51 7.62
CA LYS A 66 4.19 3.83 7.38
C LYS A 66 3.16 4.97 7.49
N LEU A 67 1.93 4.72 7.08
CA LEU A 67 0.79 5.63 7.27
C LEU A 67 0.19 5.61 8.68
N GLN A 68 0.75 4.83 9.61
CA GLN A 68 0.24 4.69 10.98
C GLN A 68 -1.22 4.18 11.04
N LEU A 69 -1.65 3.38 10.07
CA LEU A 69 -2.95 2.71 10.03
C LEU A 69 -2.88 1.43 10.88
N THR A 70 -2.95 1.60 12.20
CA THR A 70 -2.73 0.52 13.16
C THR A 70 -3.91 -0.44 13.26
N GLY A 71 -5.15 0.05 13.11
CA GLY A 71 -6.38 -0.74 13.27
C GLY A 71 -6.98 -1.29 11.96
N PRO A 72 -7.75 -2.40 11.99
CA PRO A 72 -8.42 -2.97 10.80
C PRO A 72 -9.35 -1.97 10.10
N ARG A 73 -10.07 -1.13 10.85
CA ARG A 73 -10.95 -0.10 10.27
C ARG A 73 -10.18 0.95 9.50
N GLN A 74 -9.06 1.44 10.05
CA GLN A 74 -8.20 2.43 9.40
C GLN A 74 -7.55 1.89 8.13
N ARG A 75 -7.13 0.62 8.14
CA ARG A 75 -6.53 -0.04 6.98
C ARG A 75 -7.51 -0.16 5.81
N ARG A 76 -8.81 -0.28 6.07
CA ARG A 76 -9.87 -0.30 5.04
C ARG A 76 -9.97 1.01 4.27
N THR A 77 -9.57 2.14 4.85
CA THR A 77 -9.52 3.44 4.16
C THR A 77 -8.63 3.42 2.91
N LEU A 78 -7.66 2.51 2.87
CA LEU A 78 -6.72 2.39 1.75
C LEU A 78 -7.15 1.34 0.71
N LEU A 79 -8.20 0.56 0.98
CA LEU A 79 -8.70 -0.44 0.05
C LEU A 79 -9.56 0.24 -1.02
N LYS A 80 -9.43 -0.23 -2.26
CA LYS A 80 -10.36 0.18 -3.31
C LYS A 80 -11.72 -0.44 -3.02
N VAL A 81 -12.75 0.38 -2.82
CA VAL A 81 -14.12 -0.10 -2.69
C VAL A 81 -14.61 -0.46 -4.11
N ALA A 82 -15.16 -1.65 -4.29
CA ALA A 82 -15.90 -1.95 -5.51
C ALA A 82 -17.12 -1.02 -5.56
N ALA A 83 -17.19 -0.20 -6.60
CA ALA A 83 -18.37 0.63 -6.88
C ALA A 83 -19.57 -0.27 -7.24
#